data_AF-A0A2M8KBX0-F1
#
_entry.id   AF-A0A2M8KBX0-F1
#
_cell.length_a   1.000
_cell.length_b   1.000
_cell.length_c   1.000
_cell.angle_alpha   90.00
_cell.angle_beta   90.00
_cell.angle_gamma   90.00
#
_symmetry.space_group_name_H-M   'P 1'
#
loop_
_entity.id
_entity.type
_entity.pdbx_description
1 polymer ?
#
loop_
_entity_poly.entity_id
_entity_poly.type
_entity_poly.pdbx_seq_one_letter_code
_entity_poly.pdbx_strand_id
1 'polypeptide(L)'
;MENFEKIEKPVTGGVEAEEPIADLETNEAILKKWGKEGLNAEIIGLLDNDFEEKLSKDGKFILSADSFTSSKEFVRDTYHEFKKFDAKNWGDKLDEVKNNLRKIILTFTFNDLEINPEKPIIIREEKEKEGDKEIIRKYFATNRPGIVLASDKTDWWLERKGS
;
A
#
# COMPACT_ATOMS: atom_id res chain seq x y z
N MET A 1 -3.49 -4.87 32.00
CA MET A 1 -3.29 -5.64 30.76
C MET A 1 -4.67 -5.87 30.21
N GLU A 2 -5.05 -5.13 29.16
CA GLU A 2 -6.32 -5.37 28.48
C GLU A 2 -6.18 -6.62 27.62
N ASN A 3 -7.17 -7.52 27.73
CA ASN A 3 -7.26 -8.72 26.90
C ASN A 3 -7.73 -8.28 25.51
N PHE A 4 -6.89 -8.49 24.51
CA PHE A 4 -7.25 -8.29 23.10
C PHE A 4 -7.95 -9.55 22.59
N GLU A 5 -9.17 -9.43 22.06
CA GLU A 5 -9.84 -10.49 21.31
C GLU A 5 -9.51 -10.34 19.82
N LYS A 6 -8.55 -11.12 19.32
CA LYS A 6 -8.28 -11.24 17.89
C LYS A 6 -9.25 -12.28 17.31
N ILE A 7 -10.16 -11.87 16.43
CA ILE A 7 -11.04 -12.78 15.72
C ILE A 7 -10.48 -12.99 14.31
N GLU A 8 -9.95 -14.19 14.06
CA GLU A 8 -9.51 -14.61 12.74
C GLU A 8 -10.61 -15.45 12.08
N LYS A 9 -11.08 -15.03 10.90
CA LYS A 9 -11.95 -15.87 10.08
C LYS A 9 -11.23 -16.21 8.79
N PRO A 10 -10.68 -17.43 8.65
CA PRO A 10 -10.15 -17.88 7.37
C PRO A 10 -11.29 -17.95 6.36
N VAL A 11 -11.11 -17.34 5.19
CA VAL A 11 -12.06 -17.44 4.09
C VAL A 11 -11.61 -18.60 3.20
N THR A 12 -12.18 -19.79 3.41
CA THR A 12 -11.90 -20.96 2.56
C THR A 12 -12.32 -20.67 1.12
N GLY A 13 -11.35 -20.60 0.20
CA GLY A 13 -11.57 -20.37 -1.23
C GLY A 13 -11.51 -18.91 -1.69
N GLY A 14 -11.34 -17.95 -0.77
CA GLY A 14 -11.41 -16.52 -1.07
C GLY A 14 -12.83 -16.04 -1.40
N VAL A 15 -13.13 -14.78 -1.12
CA VAL A 15 -14.41 -14.15 -1.46
C VAL A 15 -14.12 -12.87 -2.24
N GLU A 16 -14.77 -12.70 -3.40
CA GLU A 16 -14.71 -11.44 -4.14
C GLU A 16 -15.31 -10.31 -3.29
N ALA A 17 -14.64 -9.18 -3.20
CA ALA A 17 -15.19 -8.02 -2.49
C ALA A 17 -16.39 -7.43 -3.24
N GLU A 18 -17.39 -6.95 -2.48
CA GLU A 18 -18.59 -6.32 -3.04
C GLU A 18 -18.35 -4.87 -3.51
N GLU A 19 -17.28 -4.24 -3.03
CA GLU A 19 -16.92 -2.85 -3.33
C GLU A 19 -15.43 -2.74 -3.73
N PRO A 20 -15.05 -1.71 -4.51
CA PRO A 20 -13.66 -1.42 -4.81
C PRO A 20 -12.84 -1.21 -3.53
N ILE A 21 -11.60 -1.70 -3.52
CA ILE A 21 -10.76 -1.67 -2.30
C ILE A 21 -9.88 -0.43 -2.18
N ALA A 22 -9.68 0.31 -3.26
CA ALA A 22 -8.88 1.52 -3.26
C ALA A 22 -9.41 2.51 -4.31
N ASP A 23 -9.46 3.79 -3.94
CA ASP A 23 -9.60 4.87 -4.91
C ASP A 23 -8.23 5.11 -5.58
N LEU A 24 -8.10 4.60 -6.81
CA LEU A 24 -6.92 4.72 -7.65
C LEU A 24 -7.09 5.74 -8.78
N GLU A 25 -7.94 6.75 -8.62
CA GLU A 25 -8.07 7.77 -9.67
C GLU A 25 -6.72 8.45 -9.95
N THR A 26 -6.07 8.05 -11.04
CA THR A 26 -4.83 8.62 -11.58
C THR A 26 -4.87 8.58 -13.12
N ASN A 27 -4.28 9.57 -13.76
CA ASN A 27 -4.20 9.67 -15.22
C ASN A 27 -3.10 8.74 -15.80
N GLU A 28 -3.39 8.05 -16.90
CA GLU A 28 -2.39 7.22 -17.60
C GLU A 28 -1.08 7.94 -17.93
N ALA A 29 -1.13 9.23 -18.26
CA ALA A 29 0.07 10.02 -18.54
C ALA A 29 0.98 10.14 -17.31
N ILE A 30 0.38 10.25 -16.12
CA ILE A 30 1.09 10.30 -14.83
C ILE A 30 1.71 8.93 -14.55
N LEU A 31 0.97 7.84 -14.74
CA LEU A 31 1.50 6.48 -14.59
C LEU A 31 2.66 6.24 -15.56
N LYS A 32 2.52 6.60 -16.84
CA LYS A 32 3.60 6.46 -17.83
C LYS A 32 4.84 7.28 -17.46
N LYS A 33 4.66 8.48 -16.88
CA LYS A 33 5.78 9.28 -16.35
C LYS A 33 6.47 8.51 -15.23
N TRP A 34 5.75 8.12 -14.19
CA TRP A 34 6.33 7.44 -13.03
C TRP A 34 6.95 6.08 -13.35
N GLY A 35 6.41 5.37 -14.34
CA GLY A 35 7.06 4.16 -14.87
C GLY A 35 8.44 4.45 -15.48
N LYS A 36 8.63 5.61 -16.13
CA LYS A 36 9.92 6.06 -16.68
C LYS A 36 10.86 6.62 -15.61
N GLU A 37 10.33 7.20 -14.54
CA GLU A 37 11.11 7.70 -13.39
C GLU A 37 11.67 6.54 -12.51
N GLY A 38 11.44 5.29 -12.89
CA GLY A 38 12.02 4.12 -12.23
C GLY A 38 11.14 3.50 -11.13
N LEU A 39 10.07 4.18 -10.71
CA LEU A 39 9.21 3.68 -9.61
C LEU A 39 8.64 2.29 -9.89
N ASN A 40 8.18 2.02 -11.12
CA ASN A 40 7.68 0.69 -11.48
C ASN A 40 8.79 -0.38 -11.40
N ALA A 41 10.02 -0.04 -11.79
CA ALA A 41 11.15 -0.95 -11.71
C ALA A 41 11.58 -1.22 -10.25
N GLU A 42 11.49 -0.22 -9.37
CA GLU A 42 11.74 -0.41 -7.93
C GLU A 42 10.71 -1.33 -7.28
N ILE A 43 9.43 -1.20 -7.66
CA ILE A 43 8.37 -2.08 -7.16
C ILE A 43 8.59 -3.52 -7.64
N ILE A 44 8.91 -3.72 -8.92
CA ILE A 44 9.26 -5.04 -9.45
C ILE A 44 10.48 -5.61 -8.73
N GLY A 45 11.55 -4.81 -8.56
CA GLY A 45 12.76 -5.20 -7.86
C GLY A 45 12.50 -5.63 -6.41
N LEU A 46 11.64 -4.90 -5.71
CA LEU A 46 11.15 -5.26 -4.38
C LEU A 46 10.46 -6.63 -4.41
N LEU A 47 9.47 -6.81 -5.28
CA LEU A 47 8.65 -8.02 -5.31
C LEU A 47 9.42 -9.27 -5.77
N ASP A 48 10.42 -9.10 -6.65
CA ASP A 48 11.21 -10.20 -7.22
C ASP A 48 12.41 -10.60 -6.36
N ASN A 49 13.09 -9.63 -5.74
CA ASN A 49 14.41 -9.87 -5.15
C ASN A 49 14.54 -9.40 -3.71
N ASP A 50 14.03 -8.19 -3.40
CA ASP A 50 14.38 -7.53 -2.13
C ASP A 50 13.35 -7.73 -1.02
N PHE A 51 12.19 -8.32 -1.32
CA PHE A 51 11.04 -8.38 -0.40
C PHE A 51 11.44 -8.87 0.99
N GLU A 52 12.12 -10.02 1.05
CA GLU A 52 12.52 -10.67 2.31
C GLU A 52 13.49 -9.82 3.14
N GLU A 53 14.41 -9.09 2.48
CA GLU A 53 15.39 -8.24 3.15
C GLU A 53 14.79 -6.92 3.64
N LYS A 54 13.70 -6.48 3.02
CA LYS A 54 13.04 -5.20 3.29
C LYS A 54 11.92 -5.31 4.33
N LEU A 55 11.53 -6.52 4.73
CA LEU A 55 10.56 -6.71 5.79
C LEU A 55 11.03 -6.08 7.11
N SER A 56 10.12 -5.40 7.78
CA SER A 56 10.30 -4.93 9.14
C SER A 56 10.40 -6.10 10.13
N LYS A 57 10.72 -5.79 11.40
CA LYS A 57 10.76 -6.81 12.48
C LYS A 57 9.43 -7.52 12.71
N ASP A 58 8.31 -6.85 12.44
CA ASP A 58 6.95 -7.38 12.49
C ASP A 58 6.53 -8.04 11.16
N GLY A 59 7.45 -8.21 10.21
CA GLY A 59 7.21 -8.98 8.98
C GLY A 59 6.40 -8.24 7.92
N LYS A 60 6.38 -6.90 7.96
CA LYS A 60 5.61 -6.06 7.04
C LYS A 60 6.50 -5.17 6.20
N PHE A 61 6.08 -4.89 4.97
CA PHE A 61 6.62 -3.82 4.15
C PHE A 61 5.50 -2.84 3.81
N ILE A 62 5.52 -1.65 4.42
CA ILE A 62 4.50 -0.62 4.19
C ILE A 62 4.67 -0.03 2.77
N LEU A 63 3.57 0.10 2.04
CA LEU A 63 3.52 0.72 0.72
C LEU A 63 3.17 2.21 0.86
N SER A 64 4.19 3.05 0.88
CA SER A 64 4.07 4.50 1.07
C SER A 64 5.03 5.27 0.15
N ALA A 65 4.84 6.58 0.04
CA ALA A 65 5.75 7.45 -0.70
C ALA A 65 7.21 7.41 -0.18
N ASP A 66 7.43 7.00 1.06
CA ASP A 66 8.77 6.89 1.65
C ASP A 66 9.42 5.52 1.43
N SER A 67 8.69 4.56 0.84
CA SER A 67 9.12 3.16 0.66
C SER A 67 10.06 2.95 -0.51
N PHE A 68 10.05 3.86 -1.49
CA PHE A 68 10.82 3.77 -2.73
C PHE A 68 11.70 5.01 -2.89
N THR A 69 12.89 4.84 -3.46
CA THR A 69 13.89 5.91 -3.63
C THR A 69 13.34 7.02 -4.51
N SER A 70 12.80 6.71 -5.68
CA SER A 70 12.24 7.71 -6.60
C SER A 70 11.14 8.54 -5.98
N SER A 71 10.18 7.92 -5.28
CA SER A 71 9.09 8.64 -4.62
C SER A 71 9.58 9.48 -3.44
N LYS A 72 10.53 8.96 -2.65
CA LYS A 72 11.12 9.67 -1.51
C LYS A 72 11.91 10.90 -1.93
N GLU A 73 12.71 10.78 -2.99
CA GLU A 73 13.45 11.91 -3.56
C GLU A 73 12.51 12.98 -4.08
N PHE A 74 11.44 12.59 -4.78
CA PHE A 74 10.43 13.53 -5.25
C PHE A 74 9.72 14.28 -4.11
N VAL A 75 9.31 13.58 -3.04
CA VAL A 75 8.71 14.20 -1.86
C VAL A 75 9.67 15.18 -1.21
N ARG A 76 10.95 14.81 -1.07
CA ARG A 76 11.99 15.67 -0.51
C ARG A 76 12.15 16.94 -1.36
N ASP A 77 12.28 16.80 -2.66
CA ASP A 77 12.54 17.93 -3.56
C ASP A 77 11.31 18.86 -3.60
N THR A 78 10.10 18.30 -3.65
CA THR A 78 8.83 19.05 -3.56
C THR A 78 8.72 19.83 -2.24
N TYR A 79 9.08 19.21 -1.11
CA TYR A 79 9.11 19.89 0.19
C TYR A 79 10.06 21.10 0.18
N HIS A 80 11.26 20.96 -0.41
CA HIS A 80 12.22 22.06 -0.49
C HIS A 80 11.70 23.21 -1.35
N GLU A 81 11.03 22.90 -2.47
CA GLU A 81 10.40 23.91 -3.31
C GLU A 81 9.28 24.65 -2.57
N PHE A 82 8.33 23.94 -1.97
CA PHE A 82 7.22 24.58 -1.25
C PHE A 82 7.71 25.48 -0.11
N LYS A 83 8.73 25.04 0.63
CA LYS A 83 9.34 25.83 1.70
C LYS A 83 10.08 27.06 1.15
N LYS A 84 10.80 26.93 0.02
CA LYS A 84 11.52 28.04 -0.60
C LYS A 84 10.58 29.15 -1.10
N PHE A 85 9.39 28.79 -1.58
CA PHE A 85 8.41 29.73 -2.11
C PHE A 85 7.39 30.23 -1.08
N ASP A 86 7.60 29.96 0.22
CA ASP A 86 6.70 30.31 1.33
C ASP A 86 5.23 30.00 1.01
N ALA A 87 5.00 28.81 0.44
CA ALA A 87 3.65 28.41 0.07
C ALA A 87 2.81 28.30 1.34
N LYS A 88 1.78 29.15 1.47
CA LYS A 88 0.73 28.96 2.48
C LYS A 88 0.17 27.54 2.35
N ASN A 89 -0.02 26.86 3.48
CA ASN A 89 -0.52 25.49 3.57
C ASN A 89 0.35 24.45 2.83
N TRP A 90 1.68 24.63 2.84
CA TRP A 90 2.59 23.66 2.23
C TRP A 90 2.46 22.25 2.82
N GLY A 91 2.03 22.10 4.08
CA GLY A 91 1.76 20.81 4.71
C GLY A 91 0.67 20.03 3.96
N ASP A 92 -0.51 20.62 3.84
CA ASP A 92 -1.66 20.02 3.12
C ASP A 92 -1.29 19.65 1.67
N LYS A 93 -0.53 20.51 0.99
CA LYS A 93 -0.06 20.25 -0.38
C LYS A 93 0.92 19.07 -0.44
N LEU A 94 1.81 18.95 0.54
CA LEU A 94 2.74 17.83 0.61
C LEU A 94 2.00 16.52 0.90
N ASP A 95 0.97 16.56 1.75
CA ASP A 95 0.12 15.41 2.04
C ASP A 95 -0.69 14.98 0.80
N GLU A 96 -1.21 15.93 0.02
CA GLU A 96 -1.83 15.66 -1.28
C GLU A 96 -0.86 14.97 -2.24
N VAL A 97 0.39 15.46 -2.33
CA VAL A 97 1.45 14.85 -3.14
C VAL A 97 1.75 13.42 -2.68
N LYS A 98 1.88 13.19 -1.38
CA LYS A 98 2.10 11.84 -0.82
C LYS A 98 0.93 10.90 -1.09
N ASN A 99 -0.30 11.40 -1.01
CA ASN A 99 -1.49 10.61 -1.31
C ASN A 99 -1.54 10.21 -2.80
N ASN A 100 -1.23 11.15 -3.70
CA ASN A 100 -1.15 10.87 -5.13
C ASN A 100 -0.06 9.83 -5.46
N LEU A 101 1.11 9.94 -4.82
CA LEU A 101 2.18 8.94 -4.94
C LEU A 101 1.74 7.57 -4.44
N ARG A 102 1.04 7.52 -3.30
CA ARG A 102 0.49 6.27 -2.77
C ARG A 102 -0.47 5.62 -3.77
N LYS A 103 -1.37 6.37 -4.42
CA LYS A 103 -2.25 5.83 -5.47
C LYS A 103 -1.45 5.22 -6.63
N ILE A 104 -0.38 5.86 -7.05
CA ILE A 104 0.50 5.38 -8.13
C ILE A 104 1.24 4.10 -7.72
N ILE A 105 1.80 4.07 -6.50
CA ILE A 105 2.47 2.89 -5.93
C ILE A 105 1.50 1.71 -5.88
N LEU A 106 0.28 1.92 -5.38
CA LEU A 106 -0.74 0.89 -5.31
C LEU A 106 -1.16 0.42 -6.70
N THR A 107 -1.30 1.33 -7.67
CA THR A 107 -1.62 0.95 -9.05
C THR A 107 -0.57 0.02 -9.65
N PHE A 108 0.72 0.34 -9.52
CA PHE A 108 1.79 -0.55 -9.99
C PHE A 108 1.84 -1.86 -9.21
N THR A 109 1.66 -1.80 -7.88
CA THR A 109 1.66 -2.99 -7.03
C THR A 109 0.50 -3.93 -7.38
N PHE A 110 -0.71 -3.42 -7.60
CA PHE A 110 -1.85 -4.22 -8.02
C PHE A 110 -1.64 -4.86 -9.39
N ASN A 111 -1.08 -4.10 -10.34
CA ASN A 111 -0.77 -4.65 -11.67
C ASN A 111 0.23 -5.81 -11.59
N ASP A 112 1.28 -5.68 -10.79
CA ASP A 112 2.32 -6.71 -10.67
C ASP A 112 1.85 -7.94 -9.88
N LEU A 113 1.00 -7.73 -8.86
CA LEU A 113 0.39 -8.79 -8.05
C LEU A 113 -0.87 -9.41 -8.67
N GLU A 114 -1.28 -8.94 -9.85
CA GLU A 114 -2.52 -9.32 -10.56
C GLU A 114 -3.79 -9.18 -9.70
N ILE A 115 -3.86 -8.11 -8.90
CA ILE A 115 -5.03 -7.78 -8.09
C ILE A 115 -5.95 -6.87 -8.88
N ASN A 116 -7.20 -7.28 -9.07
CA ASN A 116 -8.24 -6.38 -9.57
C ASN A 116 -8.76 -5.50 -8.42
N PRO A 117 -8.51 -4.17 -8.41
CA PRO A 117 -8.94 -3.30 -7.31
C PRO A 117 -10.46 -3.10 -7.24
N GLU A 118 -11.18 -3.35 -8.34
CA GLU A 118 -12.65 -3.27 -8.39
C GLU A 118 -13.31 -4.52 -7.80
N LYS A 119 -12.65 -5.68 -7.94
CA LYS A 119 -13.14 -6.99 -7.50
C LYS A 119 -12.00 -7.88 -7.00
N PRO A 120 -11.34 -7.50 -5.90
CA PRO A 120 -10.24 -8.29 -5.36
C PRO A 120 -10.77 -9.51 -4.62
N ILE A 121 -9.94 -10.55 -4.54
CA ILE A 121 -10.25 -11.76 -3.78
C ILE A 121 -9.70 -11.61 -2.37
N ILE A 122 -10.58 -11.54 -1.37
CA ILE A 122 -10.23 -11.50 0.05
C ILE A 122 -10.00 -12.94 0.53
N ILE A 123 -8.83 -13.22 1.10
CA ILE A 123 -8.45 -14.56 1.60
C ILE A 123 -8.47 -14.67 3.12
N ARG A 124 -8.37 -13.54 3.83
CA ARG A 124 -8.41 -13.46 5.29
C ARG A 124 -8.98 -12.09 5.69
N GLU A 125 -9.77 -12.08 6.75
CA GLU A 125 -10.18 -10.86 7.45
C GLU A 125 -9.87 -11.03 8.94
N GLU A 126 -9.25 -10.02 9.53
CA GLU A 126 -8.97 -9.94 10.95
C GLU A 126 -9.65 -8.71 11.53
N LYS A 127 -10.27 -8.89 12.69
CA LYS A 127 -10.86 -7.79 13.46
C LYS A 127 -10.17 -7.67 14.79
N GLU A 128 -9.76 -6.46 15.11
CA GLU A 128 -9.14 -6.10 16.37
C GLU A 128 -9.91 -4.92 16.98
N LYS A 129 -10.23 -5.02 18.28
CA LYS A 129 -10.78 -3.90 19.03
C LYS A 129 -9.66 -3.19 19.78
N GLU A 130 -9.51 -1.90 19.52
CA GLU A 130 -8.61 -1.01 20.26
C GLU A 130 -9.44 0.10 20.90
N GLY A 131 -9.83 -0.10 22.16
CA GLY A 131 -10.82 0.73 22.85
C GLY A 131 -12.17 0.71 22.14
N ASP A 132 -12.68 1.90 21.79
CA ASP A 132 -13.96 2.07 21.06
C ASP A 132 -13.82 1.92 19.53
N LYS A 133 -12.60 1.67 19.03
CA LYS A 133 -12.35 1.51 17.59
C LYS A 133 -12.26 0.04 17.20
N GLU A 134 -12.95 -0.32 16.12
CA GLU A 134 -12.77 -1.60 15.43
C GLU A 134 -11.83 -1.38 14.24
N ILE A 135 -10.69 -2.07 14.24
CA ILE A 135 -9.75 -2.11 13.13
C ILE A 135 -10.03 -3.40 12.35
N ILE A 136 -10.34 -3.25 11.06
CA ILE A 136 -10.60 -4.38 10.15
C ILE A 136 -9.44 -4.46 9.17
N ARG A 137 -8.64 -5.53 9.27
CA ARG A 137 -7.58 -5.84 8.32
C ARG A 137 -8.08 -6.86 7.31
N LYS A 138 -7.93 -6.55 6.03
CA LYS A 138 -8.26 -7.43 4.91
C LYS A 138 -6.97 -7.84 4.21
N TYR A 139 -6.89 -9.12 3.85
CA TYR A 139 -5.77 -9.71 3.14
C TYR A 139 -6.26 -10.22 1.79
N PHE A 140 -5.53 -9.90 0.73
CA PHE A 140 -5.92 -10.13 -0.65
C PHE A 140 -5.04 -11.21 -1.29
N ALA A 141 -5.65 -12.04 -2.13
CA ALA A 141 -4.93 -12.99 -2.96
C ALA A 141 -4.02 -12.25 -3.94
N THR A 142 -2.87 -12.85 -4.24
CA THR A 142 -1.91 -12.36 -5.22
C THR A 142 -1.53 -13.51 -6.15
N ASN A 143 -0.99 -13.21 -7.34
CA ASN A 143 -0.35 -14.21 -8.21
C ASN A 143 0.99 -14.74 -7.64
N ARG A 144 1.48 -14.22 -6.50
CA ARG A 144 2.75 -14.60 -5.87
C ARG A 144 2.51 -15.48 -4.63
N PRO A 145 2.83 -16.79 -4.65
CA PRO A 145 2.44 -17.74 -3.60
C PRO A 145 2.89 -17.39 -2.17
N GLY A 146 4.00 -16.66 -2.02
CA GLY A 146 4.58 -16.29 -0.71
C GLY A 146 4.16 -14.91 -0.19
N ILE A 147 3.46 -14.10 -0.97
CA ILE A 147 3.18 -12.71 -0.66
C ILE A 147 1.67 -12.50 -0.57
N VAL A 148 1.22 -11.82 0.48
CA VAL A 148 -0.15 -11.27 0.53
C VAL A 148 -0.08 -9.75 0.61
N LEU A 149 -1.04 -9.11 -0.04
CA LEU A 149 -1.27 -7.69 0.12
C LEU A 149 -2.35 -7.49 1.19
N ALA A 150 -2.13 -6.58 2.11
CA ALA A 150 -3.04 -6.33 3.21
C ALA A 150 -3.34 -4.84 3.37
N SER A 151 -4.52 -4.53 3.92
CA SER A 151 -4.91 -3.17 4.26
C SER A 151 -5.84 -3.14 5.45
N ASP A 152 -5.75 -2.07 6.24
CA ASP A 152 -6.69 -1.71 7.30
C ASP A 152 -7.51 -0.45 6.95
N LYS A 153 -7.60 -0.14 5.65
CA LYS A 153 -8.08 1.12 5.04
C LYS A 153 -7.16 2.33 5.24
N THR A 154 -6.38 2.38 6.32
CA THR A 154 -5.47 3.49 6.60
C THR A 154 -4.14 3.28 5.90
N ASP A 155 -3.58 2.07 5.97
CA ASP A 155 -2.31 1.70 5.36
C ASP A 155 -2.47 0.49 4.43
N TRP A 156 -1.46 0.30 3.59
CA TRP A 156 -1.28 -0.88 2.74
C TRP A 156 0.09 -1.45 2.99
N TRP A 157 0.19 -2.77 3.08
CA TRP A 157 1.47 -3.42 3.27
C TRP A 157 1.52 -4.80 2.63
N LEU A 158 2.73 -5.24 2.33
CA LEU A 158 3.05 -6.60 1.93
C LEU A 158 3.55 -7.37 3.15
N GLU A 159 3.20 -8.64 3.24
CA GLU A 159 3.67 -9.55 4.29
C GLU A 159 3.78 -10.98 3.76
N ARG A 160 4.48 -11.85 4.49
CA ARG A 160 4.57 -13.26 4.10
C ARG A 160 3.21 -13.93 4.29
N LYS A 161 2.83 -14.75 3.33
CA LYS A 161 1.64 -15.60 3.45
C LYS A 161 1.81 -16.58 4.62
N GLY A 162 0.88 -16.55 5.58
CA GLY A 162 0.91 -17.41 6.77
C GLY A 162 1.63 -16.82 7.98
N SER A 163 1.95 -15.52 7.94
CA SER A 163 2.33 -14.73 9.12
C SER A 163 1.14 -14.46 10.03
#